data_AF-A0A2V8KQQ0-F1
#
_entry.id   AF-A0A2V8KQQ0-F1
#
_cell.length_a   1.000
_cell.length_b   1.000
_cell.length_c   1.000
_cell.angle_alpha   90.00
_cell.angle_beta   90.00
_cell.angle_gamma   90.00
#
_symmetry.space_group_name_H-M   'P 1'
#
loop_
_entity.id
_entity.type
_entity.pdbx_description
1 polymer ?
#
loop_
_entity_poly.entity_id
_entity_poly.type
_entity_poly.pdbx_seq_one_letter_code
_entity_poly.pdbx_strand_id
1 'polypeptide(L)'
;MTGSAFVRGFSTTRGYLANNDVGLFADFLNRVTVGDERGALPRLAGFPENWIVVNPQFAASEFAGNFANSTYHALQFNANKRFGKGWTVLSNYTWSRALGEEVGEAQKDQLGGQVFLRSYRNGRNRHLDKRLLNLHRTHVFRNSGIWELPFGPGHNFLSGRGPLIARLVGGWQIGAIFNLFSGAPIGLSTQVTSFNQTARNTPTLLGVLPKGTGQVKRVSDGVIYFTDLKQVPDPAAANLTSQQALSGASALKAIVDKSGKIVAVNPEPGTVGSLSQTYFEGPGSFRLDTNVIKRVRIRENYELQIRGDFIDMLNSPQFDNPDTDINSTSFGRITASGGERIIVLSMRINF
;
A
#
# COMPACT_ATOMS: atom_id res chain seq x y z
N MET A 1 4.38 38.96 29.55
CA MET A 1 4.26 38.19 28.30
C MET A 1 2.78 37.88 28.09
N THR A 2 2.20 38.14 26.92
CA THR A 2 0.81 37.75 26.67
C THR A 2 0.70 36.24 26.49
N GLY A 3 -0.47 35.65 26.73
CA GLY A 3 -0.68 34.21 26.50
C GLY A 3 -0.34 33.79 25.06
N SER A 4 -0.70 34.61 24.07
CA SER A 4 -0.35 34.36 22.67
C SER A 4 1.15 34.38 22.40
N ALA A 5 1.91 35.23 23.10
CA ALA A 5 3.37 35.28 22.98
C ALA A 5 4.03 34.05 23.63
N PHE A 6 3.48 33.56 24.74
CA PHE A 6 3.91 32.29 25.36
C PHE A 6 3.68 31.11 24.42
N VAL A 7 2.47 30.98 23.86
CA VAL A 7 2.11 29.88 22.97
C VAL A 7 2.99 29.86 21.70
N ARG A 8 3.32 31.03 21.13
CA ARG A 8 4.28 31.09 20.01
C ARG A 8 5.74 30.96 20.43
N GLY A 9 6.08 31.30 21.66
CA GLY A 9 7.45 31.22 22.18
C GLY A 9 7.87 29.81 22.58
N PHE A 10 6.91 28.98 23.02
CA PHE A 10 7.18 27.60 23.41
C PHE A 10 7.27 26.69 22.19
N SER A 11 8.40 25.97 22.06
CA SER A 11 8.76 25.26 20.81
C SER A 11 7.70 24.26 20.34
N THR A 12 7.13 23.49 21.27
CA THR A 12 6.12 22.47 20.98
C THR A 12 4.84 23.08 20.41
N THR A 13 4.26 24.06 21.11
CA THR A 13 3.02 24.72 20.67
C THR A 13 3.24 25.59 19.43
N ARG A 14 4.42 26.20 19.29
CA ARG A 14 4.83 26.88 18.05
C ARG A 14 4.81 25.91 16.87
N GLY A 15 5.35 24.70 17.04
CA GLY A 15 5.33 23.64 16.03
C GLY A 15 3.90 23.27 15.62
N TYR A 16 3.00 23.06 16.57
CA TYR A 16 1.61 22.75 16.26
C TYR A 16 0.90 23.87 15.52
N LEU A 17 1.07 25.12 15.97
CA LEU A 17 0.49 26.29 15.31
C LEU A 17 1.04 26.49 13.89
N ALA A 18 2.35 26.33 13.69
CA ALA A 18 2.98 26.51 12.37
C ALA A 18 2.59 25.42 11.37
N ASN A 19 2.07 24.28 11.85
CA ASN A 19 1.71 23.12 11.05
C ASN A 19 0.20 22.81 11.07
N ASN A 20 -0.64 23.78 11.45
CA ASN A 20 -2.11 23.63 11.51
C ASN A 20 -2.59 22.43 12.36
N ASP A 21 -1.78 22.02 13.33
CA ASP A 21 -1.95 20.77 14.08
C ASP A 21 -2.78 21.00 15.35
N VAL A 22 -4.03 21.41 15.14
CA VAL A 22 -4.92 21.81 16.24
C VAL A 22 -5.29 20.67 17.18
N GLY A 23 -5.30 19.42 16.70
CA GLY A 23 -5.54 18.25 17.54
C GLY A 23 -4.41 18.04 18.54
N LEU A 24 -3.15 18.07 18.10
CA LEU A 24 -1.99 17.99 19.00
C LEU A 24 -1.88 19.21 19.92
N PHE A 25 -2.24 20.40 19.44
CA PHE A 25 -2.30 21.58 20.30
C PHE A 25 -3.35 21.43 21.42
N ALA A 26 -4.56 20.98 21.07
CA ALA A 26 -5.62 20.69 22.02
C ALA A 26 -5.23 19.58 23.01
N ASP A 27 -4.62 18.50 22.52
CA ASP A 27 -4.13 17.39 23.36
C ASP A 27 -3.04 17.85 24.32
N PHE A 28 -2.11 18.71 23.86
CA PHE A 28 -1.10 19.31 24.72
C PHE A 28 -1.72 20.11 25.87
N LEU A 29 -2.68 21.00 25.57
CA LEU A 29 -3.37 21.78 26.59
C LEU A 29 -4.11 20.88 27.59
N ASN A 30 -4.66 19.75 27.12
CA ASN A 30 -5.41 18.80 27.94
C ASN A 30 -4.53 17.84 28.75
N ARG A 31 -3.29 17.55 28.32
CA ARG A 31 -2.42 16.54 28.96
C ARG A 31 -1.24 17.11 29.71
N VAL A 32 -0.87 18.36 29.50
CA VAL A 32 0.29 18.96 30.17
C VAL A 32 0.09 19.00 31.68
N THR A 33 1.12 18.59 32.41
CA THR A 33 1.12 18.55 33.87
C THR A 33 1.60 19.89 34.42
N VAL A 34 0.87 20.44 35.39
CA VAL A 34 1.28 21.62 36.16
C VAL A 34 1.34 21.20 37.63
N GLY A 35 2.54 21.20 38.22
CA GLY A 35 2.76 20.58 39.53
C GLY A 35 2.52 19.06 39.45
N ASP A 36 1.62 18.55 40.28
CA ASP A 36 1.22 17.14 40.31
C ASP A 36 -0.08 16.85 39.54
N GLU A 37 -0.67 17.89 38.92
CA GLU A 37 -1.98 17.79 38.30
C GLU A 37 -1.85 17.77 36.76
N ARG A 38 -2.17 16.62 36.16
CA ARG A 38 -2.22 16.44 34.71
C ARG A 38 -3.45 17.14 34.12
N GLY A 39 -3.28 17.91 33.05
CA GLY A 39 -4.38 18.62 32.40
C GLY A 39 -4.91 19.81 33.21
N ALA A 40 -4.12 20.33 34.14
CA ALA A 40 -4.56 21.42 35.02
C ALA A 40 -4.65 22.77 34.31
N LEU A 41 -4.02 22.96 33.15
CA LEU A 41 -3.95 24.26 32.46
C LEU A 41 -5.32 24.91 32.20
N PRO A 42 -6.33 24.23 31.60
CA PRO A 42 -7.66 24.81 31.41
C PRO A 42 -8.28 25.27 32.74
N ARG A 43 -8.23 24.44 33.79
CA ARG A 43 -8.80 24.76 35.11
C ARG A 43 -8.09 25.95 35.76
N LEU A 44 -6.76 25.99 35.73
CA LEU A 44 -5.96 27.11 36.25
C LEU A 44 -6.22 28.41 35.49
N ALA A 45 -6.63 28.32 34.22
CA ALA A 45 -7.06 29.45 33.41
C ALA A 45 -8.56 29.80 33.57
N GLY A 46 -9.28 29.13 34.48
CA GLY A 46 -10.69 29.38 34.77
C GLY A 46 -11.68 28.71 33.81
N PHE A 47 -11.21 27.84 32.91
CA PHE A 47 -12.08 27.03 32.06
C PHE A 47 -12.54 25.77 32.79
N PRO A 48 -13.73 25.22 32.47
CA PRO A 48 -14.15 23.93 33.00
C PRO A 48 -13.20 22.83 32.54
N GLU A 49 -13.06 21.77 33.34
CA GLU A 49 -12.13 20.67 33.08
C GLU A 49 -12.38 19.99 31.72
N ASN A 50 -13.64 19.98 31.27
CA ASN A 50 -14.06 19.39 30.00
C ASN A 50 -14.10 20.38 28.82
N TRP A 51 -13.41 21.52 28.92
CA TRP A 51 -13.42 22.57 27.89
C TRP A 51 -12.90 22.09 26.52
N ILE A 52 -11.85 21.26 26.52
CA ILE A 52 -11.23 20.74 25.28
C ILE A 52 -11.66 19.30 25.01
N VAL A 53 -11.60 18.44 26.03
CA VAL A 53 -11.94 17.02 25.93
C VAL A 53 -13.15 16.75 26.83
N VAL A 54 -14.15 16.05 26.30
CA VAL A 54 -15.42 15.81 27.02
C VAL A 54 -15.23 15.04 28.33
N ASN A 55 -14.30 14.07 28.35
CA ASN A 55 -14.02 13.23 29.52
C ASN A 55 -12.52 13.23 29.85
N PRO A 56 -11.98 14.30 30.46
CA PRO A 56 -10.54 14.48 30.69
C PRO A 56 -9.94 13.46 31.67
N GLN A 57 -10.76 12.84 32.53
CA GLN A 57 -10.36 11.83 33.50
C GLN A 57 -9.99 10.47 32.87
N PHE A 58 -10.38 10.22 31.62
CA PHE A 58 -10.06 8.98 30.91
C PHE A 58 -9.00 9.23 29.84
N ALA A 59 -8.02 8.33 29.73
CA ALA A 59 -6.97 8.44 28.72
C ALA A 59 -7.50 8.22 27.28
N ALA A 60 -8.55 7.39 27.15
CA ALA A 60 -9.33 7.14 25.95
C ALA A 60 -10.71 6.58 26.35
N SER A 61 -11.71 6.73 25.47
CA SER A 61 -12.99 6.03 25.57
C SER A 61 -13.22 5.33 24.23
N GLU A 62 -13.53 4.04 24.29
CA GLU A 62 -13.70 3.21 23.12
C GLU A 62 -15.17 2.86 22.93
N PHE A 63 -15.66 3.03 21.70
CA PHE A 63 -17.00 2.64 21.32
C PHE A 63 -16.92 1.43 20.40
N ALA A 64 -17.29 0.26 20.92
CA ALA A 64 -17.30 -0.98 20.18
C ALA A 64 -18.69 -1.28 19.61
N GLY A 65 -18.74 -1.70 18.35
CA GLY A 65 -19.99 -2.07 17.69
C GLY A 65 -19.80 -2.35 16.20
N ASN A 66 -20.86 -2.83 15.55
CA ASN A 66 -20.82 -3.20 14.13
C ASN A 66 -21.08 -1.98 13.23
N PHE A 67 -20.10 -1.07 13.16
CA PHE A 67 -20.28 0.24 12.54
C PHE A 67 -19.93 0.30 11.05
N ALA A 68 -19.19 -0.67 10.53
CA ALA A 68 -18.68 -0.64 9.15
C ALA A 68 -19.49 -1.56 8.24
N ASN A 69 -19.51 -1.25 6.94
CA ASN A 69 -20.04 -2.14 5.92
C ASN A 69 -18.99 -2.38 4.83
N SER A 70 -19.09 -3.51 4.16
CA SER A 70 -18.28 -3.83 2.99
C SER A 70 -19.11 -4.56 1.95
N THR A 71 -18.80 -4.30 0.68
CA THR A 71 -19.44 -4.88 -0.49
C THR A 71 -18.35 -5.32 -1.47
N TYR A 72 -18.48 -6.52 -2.02
CA TYR A 72 -17.53 -7.10 -2.95
C TYR A 72 -18.25 -7.53 -4.23
N HIS A 73 -17.89 -6.91 -5.34
CA HIS A 73 -18.34 -7.29 -6.67
C HIS A 73 -17.19 -7.99 -7.40
N ALA A 74 -17.47 -9.09 -8.09
CA ALA A 74 -16.45 -9.76 -8.88
C ALA A 74 -17.02 -10.44 -10.12
N LEU A 75 -16.16 -10.58 -11.12
CA LEU A 75 -16.35 -11.43 -12.28
C LEU A 75 -15.19 -12.42 -12.31
N GLN A 76 -15.49 -13.70 -12.41
CA GLN A 76 -14.49 -14.77 -12.41
C GLN A 76 -14.58 -15.58 -13.70
N PHE A 77 -13.44 -15.82 -14.32
CA PHE A 77 -13.27 -16.69 -15.46
C PHE A 77 -12.31 -17.82 -15.09
N ASN A 78 -12.74 -19.05 -15.34
CA ASN A 78 -11.93 -20.25 -15.18
C ASN A 78 -11.96 -21.03 -16.49
N ALA A 79 -10.79 -21.39 -17.00
CA ALA A 79 -10.65 -22.26 -18.15
C ALA A 79 -9.61 -23.34 -17.89
N ASN A 80 -9.97 -24.58 -18.20
CA ASN A 80 -9.06 -25.70 -18.21
C ASN A 80 -9.12 -26.35 -19.59
N LYS A 81 -7.98 -26.37 -20.28
CA LYS A 81 -7.89 -27.00 -21.60
C LYS A 81 -6.67 -27.90 -21.67
N ARG A 82 -6.92 -29.19 -21.91
CA ARG A 82 -5.94 -30.15 -22.40
C ARG A 82 -6.02 -30.21 -23.93
N PHE A 83 -4.93 -29.85 -24.59
CA PHE A 83 -4.80 -29.89 -26.04
C PHE A 83 -4.21 -31.25 -26.46
N GLY A 84 -4.57 -31.73 -27.66
CA GLY A 84 -4.18 -33.06 -28.14
C GLY A 84 -2.68 -33.26 -28.46
N LYS A 85 -1.82 -32.27 -28.18
CA LYS A 85 -0.38 -32.28 -28.50
C LYS A 85 0.50 -32.00 -27.26
N GLY A 86 0.10 -32.50 -26.09
CA GLY A 86 0.91 -32.41 -24.88
C GLY A 86 0.92 -31.05 -24.19
N TRP A 87 0.00 -30.13 -24.56
CA TRP A 87 -0.23 -28.88 -23.83
C TRP A 87 -1.42 -29.02 -22.90
N THR A 88 -1.28 -28.57 -21.65
CA THR A 88 -2.40 -28.32 -20.75
C THR A 88 -2.27 -26.90 -20.20
N VAL A 89 -3.36 -26.14 -20.21
CA VAL A 89 -3.43 -24.78 -19.66
C VAL A 89 -4.58 -24.69 -18.67
N LEU A 90 -4.29 -24.16 -17.48
CA LEU A 90 -5.26 -23.73 -16.50
C LEU A 90 -5.18 -22.21 -16.37
N SER A 91 -6.29 -21.53 -16.59
CA SER A 91 -6.40 -20.08 -16.54
C SER A 91 -7.45 -19.67 -15.54
N ASN A 92 -7.07 -18.80 -14.61
CA ASN A 92 -7.99 -18.11 -13.71
C ASN A 92 -7.79 -16.61 -13.86
N TYR A 93 -8.90 -15.90 -14.04
CA TYR A 93 -8.96 -14.46 -14.03
C TYR A 93 -10.10 -13.99 -13.14
N THR A 94 -9.79 -13.08 -12.21
CA THR A 94 -10.77 -12.40 -11.39
C THR A 94 -10.65 -10.90 -11.61
N TRP A 95 -11.74 -10.28 -12.03
CA TRP A 95 -11.95 -8.85 -11.80
C TRP A 95 -12.67 -8.67 -10.48
N SER A 96 -12.29 -7.68 -9.68
CA SER A 96 -13.01 -7.37 -8.45
C SER A 96 -13.12 -5.90 -8.15
N ARG A 97 -14.11 -5.53 -7.34
CA ARG A 97 -14.30 -4.21 -6.76
C ARG A 97 -14.82 -4.36 -5.33
N ALA A 98 -13.96 -4.05 -4.36
CA ALA A 98 -14.29 -4.11 -2.95
C ALA A 98 -14.44 -2.69 -2.38
N LEU A 99 -15.64 -2.34 -1.93
CA LEU A 99 -15.98 -1.02 -1.41
C LEU A 99 -16.49 -1.15 0.02
N GLY A 100 -16.08 -0.23 0.89
CA GLY A 100 -16.56 -0.18 2.25
C GLY A 100 -15.83 0.88 3.05
N GLU A 101 -16.18 1.00 4.33
CA GLU A 101 -15.53 1.92 5.25
C GLU A 101 -14.35 1.25 5.98
N GLU A 102 -14.34 -0.07 6.08
CA GLU A 102 -13.32 -0.85 6.78
C GLU A 102 -13.35 -2.31 6.30
N VAL A 103 -12.24 -3.04 6.51
CA VAL A 103 -12.14 -4.48 6.17
C VAL A 103 -12.28 -5.41 7.39
N GLY A 104 -12.44 -4.84 8.58
CA GLY A 104 -12.47 -5.62 9.83
C GLY A 104 -11.10 -6.21 10.21
N GLU A 105 -10.03 -5.83 9.49
CA GLU A 105 -8.72 -6.44 9.60
C GLU A 105 -7.64 -5.34 9.62
N ALA A 106 -7.43 -4.72 10.79
CA ALA A 106 -6.26 -3.89 11.04
C ALA A 106 -5.83 -3.99 12.50
N GLN A 107 -4.65 -4.58 12.72
CA GLN A 107 -3.87 -4.72 13.96
C GLN A 107 -4.60 -5.33 15.17
N LYS A 108 -4.11 -6.51 15.57
CA LYS A 108 -4.16 -6.94 16.97
C LYS A 108 -3.34 -5.94 17.79
N ASP A 109 -3.94 -4.85 18.24
CA ASP A 109 -3.34 -4.06 19.31
C ASP A 109 -3.64 -4.73 20.67
N GLN A 110 -2.71 -4.57 21.59
CA GLN A 110 -2.41 -5.48 22.70
C GLN A 110 -3.41 -5.43 23.87
N LEU A 111 -4.69 -5.75 23.64
CA LEU A 111 -5.62 -6.14 24.71
C LEU A 111 -6.61 -7.21 24.22
N GLY A 112 -6.33 -8.48 24.54
CA GLY A 112 -7.36 -9.52 24.55
C GLY A 112 -7.97 -9.97 23.21
N GLY A 113 -7.37 -9.64 22.07
CA GLY A 113 -7.75 -10.23 20.77
C GLY A 113 -8.96 -9.59 20.07
N GLN A 114 -9.43 -8.43 20.52
CA GLN A 114 -10.37 -7.63 19.73
C GLN A 114 -9.61 -6.78 18.71
N VAL A 115 -10.09 -6.79 17.47
CA VAL A 115 -9.60 -5.89 16.41
C VAL A 115 -10.20 -4.52 16.66
N PHE A 116 -9.40 -3.59 17.17
CA PHE A 116 -9.83 -2.20 17.35
C PHE A 116 -9.89 -1.52 15.99
N LEU A 117 -11.10 -1.20 15.55
CA LEU A 117 -11.26 -0.34 14.38
C LEU A 117 -10.77 1.06 14.75
N ARG A 118 -9.62 1.47 14.21
CA ARG A 118 -9.16 2.86 14.32
C ARG A 118 -10.29 3.78 13.90
N SER A 119 -10.60 4.76 14.75
CA SER A 119 -11.73 5.70 14.61
C SER A 119 -11.92 6.19 13.18
N TYR A 120 -13.19 6.27 12.75
CA TYR A 120 -13.57 7.04 11.57
C TYR A 120 -12.94 8.42 11.63
N ARG A 121 -12.51 8.96 10.48
CA ARG A 121 -11.94 10.32 10.39
C ARG A 121 -12.89 11.38 10.97
N ASN A 122 -14.18 11.09 10.93
CA ASN A 122 -15.21 11.84 11.62
C ASN A 122 -16.23 10.89 12.28
N GLY A 123 -16.22 10.80 13.61
CA GLY A 123 -17.16 9.97 14.37
C GLY A 123 -18.64 10.36 14.17
N ARG A 124 -18.93 11.60 13.75
CA ARG A 124 -20.30 12.06 13.42
C ARG A 124 -20.68 11.79 11.96
N ASN A 125 -19.72 11.54 11.08
CA ASN A 125 -19.98 11.24 9.66
C ASN A 125 -19.04 10.15 9.14
N ARG A 126 -19.45 8.91 9.36
CA ARG A 126 -18.70 7.70 8.99
C ARG A 126 -18.64 7.45 7.48
N HIS A 127 -19.58 8.00 6.72
CA HIS A 127 -19.64 7.81 5.27
C HIS A 127 -18.45 8.43 4.53
N LEU A 128 -17.74 9.37 5.17
CA LEU A 128 -16.51 9.95 4.62
C LEU A 128 -15.41 8.92 4.40
N ASP A 129 -15.45 7.79 5.10
CA ASP A 129 -14.41 6.75 5.01
C ASP A 129 -14.74 5.67 3.98
N LYS A 130 -15.88 5.78 3.27
CA LYS A 130 -16.24 4.83 2.21
C LYS A 130 -15.27 4.92 1.05
N ARG A 131 -14.56 3.82 0.79
CA ARG A 131 -13.40 3.78 -0.11
C ARG A 131 -13.21 2.40 -0.75
N LEU A 132 -12.23 2.28 -1.65
CA LEU A 132 -11.76 0.96 -2.07
C LEU A 132 -10.99 0.34 -0.91
N LEU A 133 -11.37 -0.89 -0.56
CA LEU A 133 -10.80 -1.62 0.58
C LEU A 133 -9.43 -2.21 0.24
N ASN A 134 -8.55 -2.41 1.23
CA ASN A 134 -7.19 -2.92 1.00
C ASN A 134 -7.14 -4.31 0.32
N LEU A 135 -8.17 -5.13 0.48
CA LEU A 135 -8.34 -6.44 -0.16
C LEU A 135 -8.72 -6.35 -1.65
N HIS A 136 -9.12 -5.15 -2.12
CA HIS A 136 -9.44 -4.92 -3.53
C HIS A 136 -8.20 -5.14 -4.40
N ARG A 137 -8.39 -5.88 -5.49
CA ARG A 137 -7.46 -5.97 -6.62
C ARG A 137 -8.27 -5.89 -7.91
N THR A 138 -8.00 -4.90 -8.76
CA THR A 138 -8.77 -4.69 -9.99
C THR A 138 -8.71 -5.92 -10.90
N HIS A 139 -7.51 -6.44 -11.15
CA HIS A 139 -7.28 -7.64 -11.96
C HIS A 139 -6.38 -8.64 -11.22
N VAL A 140 -6.76 -9.91 -11.23
CA VAL A 140 -5.99 -11.01 -10.65
C VAL A 140 -5.93 -12.15 -11.67
N PHE A 141 -4.75 -12.40 -12.21
CA PHE A 141 -4.47 -13.50 -13.11
C PHE A 141 -3.63 -14.56 -12.40
N ARG A 142 -4.10 -15.80 -12.43
CA ARG A 142 -3.35 -16.98 -11.95
C ARG A 142 -3.46 -18.07 -13.00
N ASN A 143 -2.38 -18.23 -13.76
CA ASN A 143 -2.35 -19.14 -14.91
C ASN A 143 -1.21 -20.12 -14.74
N SER A 144 -1.44 -21.35 -15.16
CA SER A 144 -0.39 -22.35 -15.25
C SER A 144 -0.52 -23.16 -16.53
N GLY A 145 0.61 -23.62 -17.03
CA GLY A 145 0.67 -24.42 -18.24
C GLY A 145 1.76 -25.46 -18.15
N ILE A 146 1.54 -26.59 -18.81
CA ILE A 146 2.52 -27.63 -19.02
C ILE A 146 2.57 -27.94 -20.51
N TRP A 147 3.78 -28.01 -21.05
CA TRP A 147 4.08 -28.38 -22.43
C TRP A 147 5.07 -29.54 -22.48
N GLU A 148 4.64 -30.67 -23.01
CA GLU A 148 5.54 -31.72 -23.50
C GLU A 148 6.06 -31.36 -24.91
N LEU A 149 7.36 -31.15 -25.04
CA LEU A 149 7.93 -30.70 -26.32
C LEU A 149 7.74 -31.78 -27.40
N PRO A 150 7.36 -31.39 -28.63
CA PRO A 150 6.98 -32.34 -29.67
C PRO A 150 8.18 -32.93 -30.43
N PHE A 151 9.28 -33.23 -29.74
CA PHE A 151 10.50 -33.75 -30.33
C PHE A 151 10.75 -35.21 -29.95
N GLY A 152 11.35 -35.98 -30.85
CA GLY A 152 11.81 -37.34 -30.59
C GLY A 152 10.81 -38.44 -31.01
N PRO A 153 11.09 -39.70 -30.64
CA PRO A 153 10.25 -40.84 -31.05
C PRO A 153 8.79 -40.66 -30.59
N GLY A 154 7.84 -40.94 -31.49
CA GLY A 154 6.40 -40.78 -31.20
C GLY A 154 5.85 -39.36 -31.34
N HIS A 155 6.68 -38.38 -31.74
CA HIS A 155 6.27 -37.00 -31.99
C HIS A 155 6.56 -36.54 -33.42
N ASN A 156 6.01 -35.38 -33.81
CA ASN A 156 6.04 -34.90 -35.19
C ASN A 156 7.37 -34.27 -35.63
N PHE A 157 8.27 -33.92 -34.70
CA PHE A 157 9.55 -33.28 -35.01
C PHE A 157 10.75 -34.13 -34.58
N LEU A 158 11.80 -34.14 -35.40
CA LEU A 158 13.04 -34.91 -35.16
C LEU A 158 12.82 -36.41 -34.92
N SER A 159 11.70 -36.96 -35.41
CA SER A 159 11.40 -38.38 -35.41
C SER A 159 12.32 -39.13 -36.39
N GLY A 160 12.97 -40.20 -35.95
CA GLY A 160 13.78 -41.07 -36.83
C GLY A 160 15.27 -40.70 -36.98
N ARG A 161 15.76 -39.69 -36.27
CA ARG A 161 17.21 -39.49 -36.10
C ARG A 161 17.73 -40.57 -35.13
N GLY A 162 18.92 -41.13 -35.37
CA GLY A 162 19.46 -42.30 -34.67
C GLY A 162 19.38 -42.27 -33.13
N PRO A 163 19.59 -43.40 -32.45
CA PRO A 163 19.21 -43.62 -31.05
C PRO A 163 19.78 -42.59 -30.06
N LEU A 164 20.95 -42.04 -30.33
CA LEU A 164 21.56 -40.97 -29.53
C LEU A 164 20.75 -39.65 -29.61
N ILE A 165 20.41 -39.22 -30.83
CA ILE A 165 19.67 -37.97 -31.06
C ILE A 165 18.27 -38.09 -30.48
N ALA A 166 17.61 -39.24 -30.66
CA ALA A 166 16.30 -39.52 -30.08
C ALA A 166 16.28 -39.32 -28.55
N ARG A 167 17.32 -39.78 -27.84
CA ARG A 167 17.46 -39.59 -26.38
C ARG A 167 17.71 -38.13 -25.99
N LEU A 168 18.49 -37.39 -26.78
CA LEU A 168 18.80 -35.98 -26.51
C LEU A 168 17.60 -35.05 -26.74
N VAL A 169 16.73 -35.35 -27.71
CA VAL A 169 15.63 -34.45 -28.09
C VAL A 169 14.27 -34.86 -27.52
N GLY A 170 14.04 -36.12 -27.12
CA GLY A 170 12.74 -36.57 -26.58
C GLY A 170 12.56 -36.37 -25.07
N GLY A 171 11.33 -36.37 -24.55
CA GLY A 171 11.08 -36.39 -23.10
C GLY A 171 11.33 -35.08 -22.36
N TRP A 172 11.35 -33.95 -23.08
CA TRP A 172 11.34 -32.62 -22.48
C TRP A 172 9.92 -32.19 -22.12
N GLN A 173 9.76 -31.65 -20.92
CA GLN A 173 8.54 -31.03 -20.44
C GLN A 173 8.88 -29.69 -19.82
N ILE A 174 8.14 -28.65 -20.18
CA ILE A 174 8.23 -27.31 -19.61
C ILE A 174 6.93 -27.03 -18.87
N GLY A 175 7.00 -26.57 -17.64
CA GLY A 175 5.86 -26.00 -16.93
C GLY A 175 6.11 -24.54 -16.59
N ALA A 176 5.06 -23.74 -16.60
CA ALA A 176 5.11 -22.33 -16.26
C ALA A 176 3.91 -21.96 -15.39
N ILE A 177 4.13 -21.09 -14.42
CA ILE A 177 3.11 -20.44 -13.60
C ILE A 177 3.29 -18.94 -13.76
N PHE A 178 2.23 -18.29 -14.23
CA PHE A 178 2.15 -16.86 -14.46
C PHE A 178 1.15 -16.25 -13.47
N ASN A 179 1.64 -15.32 -12.65
CA ASN A 179 0.83 -14.51 -11.75
C ASN A 179 0.98 -13.03 -12.12
N LEU A 180 -0.15 -12.35 -12.29
CA LEU A 180 -0.20 -10.91 -12.52
C LEU A 180 -1.34 -10.33 -11.69
N PHE A 181 -1.02 -9.43 -10.76
CA PHE A 181 -1.99 -8.77 -9.91
C PHE A 181 -1.89 -7.25 -10.07
N SER A 182 -3.05 -6.61 -10.17
CA SER A 182 -3.18 -5.17 -9.94
C SER A 182 -2.65 -4.76 -8.55
N GLY A 183 -2.36 -3.49 -8.37
CA GLY A 183 -1.90 -2.98 -7.08
C GLY A 183 -2.99 -2.94 -6.02
N ALA A 184 -2.59 -2.79 -4.76
CA ALA A 184 -3.51 -2.42 -3.69
C ALA A 184 -3.97 -0.97 -3.88
N PRO A 185 -5.20 -0.61 -3.48
CA PRO A 185 -5.60 0.79 -3.52
C PRO A 185 -4.85 1.58 -2.42
N ILE A 186 -4.27 2.72 -2.80
CA ILE A 186 -3.49 3.62 -1.94
C ILE A 186 -4.05 5.05 -2.06
N GLY A 187 -3.73 5.95 -1.14
CA GLY A 187 -4.15 7.35 -1.22
C GLY A 187 -3.13 8.27 -0.57
N LEU A 188 -3.16 9.56 -0.91
CA LEU A 188 -2.31 10.54 -0.23
C LEU A 188 -2.73 10.65 1.24
N SER A 189 -1.75 10.80 2.12
CA SER A 189 -1.95 10.98 3.54
C SER A 189 -1.27 12.26 4.02
N THR A 190 -1.59 12.67 5.24
CA THR A 190 -0.88 13.71 5.98
C THR A 190 -0.84 13.32 7.45
N GLN A 191 0.14 13.79 8.21
CA GLN A 191 0.18 13.61 9.67
C GLN A 191 -0.48 14.75 10.44
N VAL A 192 -0.93 15.83 9.76
CA VAL A 192 -1.55 16.98 10.42
C VAL A 192 -2.88 16.58 11.05
N THR A 193 -3.01 16.74 12.38
CA THR A 193 -4.28 16.54 13.09
C THR A 193 -5.11 17.84 13.06
N SER A 194 -5.67 18.12 11.88
CA SER A 194 -6.52 19.31 11.66
C SER A 194 -7.89 19.22 12.34
N PHE A 195 -8.29 18.03 12.77
CA PHE A 195 -9.59 17.73 13.38
C PHE A 195 -9.40 16.72 14.52
N ASN A 196 -10.46 16.39 15.26
CA ASN A 196 -10.45 15.40 16.35
C ASN A 196 -10.23 13.96 15.83
N GLN A 197 -9.03 13.71 15.29
CA GLN A 197 -8.56 12.46 14.71
C GLN A 197 -7.03 12.37 14.88
N THR A 198 -6.52 11.20 15.25
CA THR A 198 -5.09 10.98 15.54
C THR A 198 -4.40 10.10 14.50
N ALA A 199 -5.12 9.67 13.46
CA ALA A 199 -4.58 8.80 12.42
C ALA A 199 -5.37 8.89 11.12
N ARG A 200 -4.74 8.41 10.03
CA ARG A 200 -5.37 8.23 8.70
C ARG A 200 -5.90 9.53 8.09
N ASN A 201 -5.28 10.67 8.43
CA ASN A 201 -5.65 11.97 7.87
C ASN A 201 -5.31 12.00 6.39
N THR A 202 -6.16 12.66 5.61
CA THR A 202 -5.94 12.85 4.18
C THR A 202 -5.82 14.33 3.86
N PRO A 203 -5.17 14.69 2.75
CA PRO A 203 -5.16 16.07 2.27
C PRO A 203 -6.54 16.57 1.84
N THR A 204 -6.67 17.89 1.75
CA THR A 204 -7.78 18.56 1.06
C THR A 204 -7.43 18.71 -0.41
N LEU A 205 -8.31 18.23 -1.28
CA LEU A 205 -8.18 18.33 -2.73
C LEU A 205 -8.65 19.72 -3.21
N LEU A 206 -7.78 20.46 -3.90
CA LEU A 206 -8.07 21.79 -4.48
C LEU A 206 -8.19 21.79 -6.01
N GLY A 207 -7.93 20.65 -6.65
CA GLY A 207 -7.96 20.50 -8.10
C GLY A 207 -8.30 19.09 -8.53
N VAL A 208 -8.15 18.80 -9.83
CA VAL A 208 -8.33 17.44 -10.34
C VAL A 208 -7.02 16.69 -10.19
N LEU A 209 -7.05 15.61 -9.42
CA LEU A 209 -5.93 14.68 -9.30
C LEU A 209 -6.13 13.54 -10.31
N PRO A 210 -5.31 13.39 -11.35
CA PRO A 210 -5.53 12.32 -12.32
C PRO A 210 -5.36 10.95 -11.66
N LYS A 211 -6.33 10.04 -11.82
CA LYS A 211 -6.26 8.70 -11.20
C LYS A 211 -5.12 7.82 -11.74
N GLY A 212 -4.64 8.10 -12.96
CA GLY A 212 -3.54 7.38 -13.62
C GLY A 212 -2.13 7.91 -13.31
N THR A 213 -1.96 8.69 -12.24
CA THR A 213 -0.68 9.37 -11.94
C THR A 213 0.40 8.45 -11.34
N GLY A 214 0.06 7.20 -11.03
CA GLY A 214 0.96 6.22 -10.42
C GLY A 214 1.63 5.32 -11.45
N GLN A 215 2.96 5.40 -11.56
CA GLN A 215 3.77 4.48 -12.35
C GLN A 215 5.15 4.27 -11.70
N VAL A 216 5.52 3.00 -11.47
CA VAL A 216 6.86 2.68 -10.99
C VAL A 216 7.90 3.10 -12.04
N LYS A 217 8.83 3.98 -11.64
CA LYS A 217 9.94 4.45 -12.46
C LYS A 217 11.23 4.37 -11.68
N ARG A 218 12.23 3.68 -12.24
CA ARG A 218 13.60 3.67 -11.72
C ARG A 218 14.29 4.96 -12.14
N VAL A 219 14.97 5.59 -11.19
CA VAL A 219 15.76 6.81 -11.34
C VAL A 219 17.17 6.57 -10.77
N SER A 220 18.10 7.49 -11.00
CA SER A 220 19.50 7.32 -10.59
C SER A 220 19.68 7.16 -9.07
N ASP A 221 18.77 7.72 -8.29
CA ASP A 221 18.79 7.75 -6.82
C ASP A 221 17.72 6.82 -6.18
N GLY A 222 17.15 5.88 -6.94
CA GLY A 222 16.21 4.88 -6.42
C GLY A 222 14.98 4.67 -7.30
N VAL A 223 13.81 4.51 -6.68
CA VAL A 223 12.55 4.22 -7.36
C VAL A 223 11.47 5.21 -6.91
N ILE A 224 10.76 5.79 -7.87
CA ILE A 224 9.64 6.70 -7.65
C ILE A 224 8.36 6.12 -8.24
N TYR A 225 7.21 6.57 -7.73
CA TYR A 225 5.88 6.14 -8.17
C TYR A 225 5.05 7.28 -8.75
N PHE A 226 5.11 8.47 -8.14
CA PHE A 226 4.43 9.65 -8.68
C PHE A 226 5.42 10.46 -9.51
N THR A 227 5.34 10.37 -10.83
CA THR A 227 6.23 11.12 -11.74
C THR A 227 5.76 12.55 -11.95
N ASP A 228 4.45 12.76 -11.87
CA ASP A 228 3.80 14.01 -12.24
C ASP A 228 3.33 14.81 -11.01
N LEU A 229 3.51 14.28 -9.80
CA LEU A 229 3.23 14.98 -8.55
C LEU A 229 4.53 15.42 -7.90
N LYS A 230 4.58 16.67 -7.44
CA LYS A 230 5.74 17.21 -6.73
C LYS A 230 5.32 17.92 -5.47
N GLN A 231 6.16 17.85 -4.45
CA GLN A 231 5.99 18.65 -3.24
C GLN A 231 6.46 20.08 -3.45
N VAL A 232 5.69 21.02 -2.92
CA VAL A 232 6.04 22.43 -2.78
C VAL A 232 5.72 22.88 -1.35
N PRO A 233 6.26 24.00 -0.85
CA PRO A 233 5.80 24.59 0.41
C PRO A 233 4.29 24.83 0.38
N ASP A 234 3.60 24.49 1.48
CA ASP A 234 2.15 24.71 1.58
C ASP A 234 1.84 26.22 1.60
N PRO A 235 0.88 26.73 0.80
CA PRO A 235 0.51 28.14 0.80
C PRO A 235 0.09 28.68 2.17
N ALA A 236 -0.44 27.83 3.06
CA ALA A 236 -0.84 28.23 4.40
C ALA A 236 0.34 28.82 5.20
N ALA A 237 1.57 28.37 4.93
CA ALA A 237 2.77 28.86 5.59
C ALA A 237 3.03 30.35 5.31
N ALA A 238 2.62 30.86 4.14
CA ALA A 238 2.78 32.27 3.78
C ALA A 238 1.89 33.22 4.61
N ASN A 239 0.81 32.69 5.20
CA ASN A 239 -0.12 33.46 6.03
C ASN A 239 0.32 33.51 7.51
N LEU A 240 1.42 32.83 7.89
CA LEU A 240 1.92 32.82 9.25
C LEU A 240 2.71 34.08 9.59
N THR A 241 2.50 34.59 10.81
CA THR A 241 3.32 35.69 11.34
C THR A 241 4.78 35.26 11.53
N SER A 242 5.73 36.19 11.37
CA SER A 242 7.14 35.99 11.70
C SER A 242 7.45 36.10 13.20
N GLN A 243 6.48 36.54 14.01
CA GLN A 243 6.67 36.68 15.45
C GLN A 243 7.07 35.36 16.11
N GLN A 244 8.07 35.40 16.99
CA GLN A 244 8.66 34.24 17.66
C GLN A 244 9.09 33.10 16.69
N ALA A 245 9.44 33.47 15.45
CA ALA A 245 9.84 32.56 14.38
C ALA A 245 8.76 31.52 13.99
N LEU A 246 7.47 31.87 14.13
CA LEU A 246 6.37 30.95 13.82
C LEU A 246 6.35 30.51 12.34
N SER A 247 6.47 31.44 11.38
CA SER A 247 6.48 31.10 9.95
C SER A 247 7.63 30.16 9.58
N GLY A 248 8.81 30.34 10.18
CA GLY A 248 9.98 29.47 9.96
C GLY A 248 9.86 28.08 10.57
N ALA A 249 8.87 27.84 11.43
CA ALA A 249 8.62 26.53 12.04
C ALA A 249 7.65 25.66 11.22
N SER A 250 7.11 26.17 10.11
CA SER A 250 6.22 25.40 9.24
C SER A 250 7.00 24.42 8.37
N ALA A 251 6.66 23.15 8.46
CA ALA A 251 7.17 22.08 7.62
C ALA A 251 6.14 21.62 6.57
N LEU A 252 4.96 22.26 6.54
CA LEU A 252 3.86 21.86 5.67
C LEU A 252 4.25 21.91 4.20
N LYS A 253 3.84 20.87 3.49
CA LYS A 253 3.98 20.74 2.05
C LYS A 253 2.61 20.61 1.40
N ALA A 254 2.51 21.09 0.17
CA ALA A 254 1.41 20.86 -0.73
C ALA A 254 1.90 20.05 -1.94
N ILE A 255 0.96 19.44 -2.66
CA ILE A 255 1.23 18.71 -3.89
C ILE A 255 0.77 19.53 -5.09
N VAL A 256 1.66 19.66 -6.07
CA VAL A 256 1.36 20.21 -7.39
C VAL A 256 1.34 19.13 -8.45
N ASP A 257 0.56 19.34 -9.50
CA ASP A 257 0.59 18.52 -10.71
C ASP A 257 1.77 18.89 -11.63
N LYS A 258 1.85 18.21 -12.79
CA LYS A 258 2.89 18.44 -13.81
C LYS A 258 2.95 19.88 -14.34
N SER A 259 1.86 20.64 -14.24
CA SER A 259 1.79 22.05 -14.67
C SER A 259 2.20 23.03 -13.57
N GLY A 260 2.48 22.53 -12.36
CA GLY A 260 2.77 23.36 -11.19
C GLY A 260 1.53 23.86 -10.47
N LYS A 261 0.32 23.42 -10.85
CA LYS A 261 -0.92 23.79 -10.17
C LYS A 261 -1.07 22.98 -8.89
N ILE A 262 -1.40 23.64 -7.79
CA ILE A 262 -1.69 22.97 -6.51
C ILE A 262 -2.94 22.11 -6.64
N VAL A 263 -2.81 20.83 -6.31
CA VAL A 263 -3.89 19.84 -6.36
C VAL A 263 -4.29 19.32 -4.99
N ALA A 264 -3.37 19.28 -4.02
CA ALA A 264 -3.67 18.83 -2.66
C ALA A 264 -2.88 19.64 -1.63
N VAL A 265 -3.52 19.97 -0.50
CA VAL A 265 -2.93 20.72 0.62
C VAL A 265 -3.30 20.05 1.95
N ASN A 266 -2.62 20.43 3.03
CA ASN A 266 -3.06 20.00 4.35
C ASN A 266 -4.44 20.60 4.68
N PRO A 267 -5.33 19.85 5.35
CA PRO A 267 -6.63 20.39 5.71
C PRO A 267 -6.50 21.58 6.67
N GLU A 268 -7.43 22.53 6.56
CA GLU A 268 -7.48 23.67 7.47
C GLU A 268 -7.89 23.23 8.89
N PRO A 269 -7.45 23.95 9.93
CA PRO A 269 -7.92 23.75 11.30
C PRO A 269 -9.45 23.61 11.41
N GLY A 270 -9.90 22.57 12.09
CA GLY A 270 -11.31 22.25 12.26
C GLY A 270 -11.94 21.46 11.10
N THR A 271 -11.19 21.15 10.04
CA THR A 271 -11.71 20.45 8.86
C THR A 271 -11.08 19.07 8.68
N VAL A 272 -11.83 18.16 8.06
CA VAL A 272 -11.34 16.85 7.63
C VAL A 272 -10.97 16.92 6.16
N GLY A 273 -9.85 16.30 5.77
CA GLY A 273 -9.42 16.22 4.38
C GLY A 273 -10.47 15.61 3.44
N SER A 274 -10.65 16.26 2.30
CA SER A 274 -11.65 15.85 1.30
C SER A 274 -11.19 14.70 0.41
N LEU A 275 -9.89 14.38 0.35
CA LEU A 275 -9.41 13.25 -0.45
C LEU A 275 -9.78 11.92 0.20
N SER A 276 -10.20 10.95 -0.61
CA SER A 276 -10.39 9.55 -0.18
C SER A 276 -9.07 8.95 0.31
N GLN A 277 -9.11 8.16 1.38
CA GLN A 277 -7.94 7.44 1.90
C GLN A 277 -7.38 6.42 0.91
N THR A 278 -8.20 5.98 -0.04
CA THR A 278 -7.73 5.24 -1.20
C THR A 278 -8.25 5.88 -2.48
N TYR A 279 -7.34 6.36 -3.31
CA TYR A 279 -7.61 7.12 -4.53
C TYR A 279 -6.88 6.56 -5.76
N PHE A 280 -5.64 6.11 -5.58
CA PHE A 280 -4.80 5.51 -6.62
C PHE A 280 -4.78 3.99 -6.50
N GLU A 281 -4.46 3.32 -7.60
CA GLU A 281 -3.93 1.95 -7.55
C GLU A 281 -2.44 2.04 -7.22
N GLY A 282 -1.90 1.14 -6.40
CA GLY A 282 -0.46 1.06 -6.11
C GLY A 282 0.31 0.22 -7.14
N PRO A 283 1.59 -0.09 -6.89
CA PRO A 283 2.35 -0.99 -7.75
C PRO A 283 1.68 -2.37 -7.87
N GLY A 284 1.47 -2.83 -9.10
CA GLY A 284 1.07 -4.21 -9.36
C GLY A 284 2.25 -5.18 -9.21
N SER A 285 1.94 -6.46 -9.14
CA SER A 285 2.93 -7.54 -9.07
C SER A 285 2.86 -8.45 -10.28
N PHE A 286 4.02 -8.90 -10.73
CA PHE A 286 4.15 -9.88 -11.79
C PHE A 286 5.21 -10.90 -11.38
N ARG A 287 4.93 -12.19 -11.61
CA ARG A 287 5.85 -13.28 -11.34
C ARG A 287 5.67 -14.42 -12.33
N LEU A 288 6.79 -14.95 -12.81
CA LEU A 288 6.87 -16.10 -13.70
C LEU A 288 7.75 -17.17 -13.08
N ASP A 289 7.15 -18.27 -12.64
CA ASP A 289 7.87 -19.45 -12.17
C ASP A 289 7.87 -20.50 -13.28
N THR A 290 9.01 -21.11 -13.56
CA THR A 290 9.15 -22.08 -14.65
C THR A 290 9.88 -23.31 -14.16
N ASN A 291 9.48 -24.49 -14.63
CA ASN A 291 10.27 -25.70 -14.48
C ASN A 291 10.52 -26.36 -15.82
N VAL A 292 11.69 -26.97 -15.95
CA VAL A 292 12.07 -27.75 -17.12
C VAL A 292 12.50 -29.12 -16.64
N ILE A 293 11.85 -30.14 -17.18
CA ILE A 293 12.13 -31.54 -16.89
C ILE A 293 12.59 -32.21 -18.17
N LYS A 294 13.66 -32.99 -18.07
CA LYS A 294 14.13 -33.89 -19.10
C LYS A 294 14.13 -35.30 -18.56
N ARG A 295 13.42 -36.21 -19.23
CA ARG A 295 13.45 -37.65 -18.96
C ARG A 295 14.23 -38.37 -20.06
N VAL A 296 15.19 -39.19 -19.66
CA VAL A 296 16.01 -40.02 -20.55
C VAL A 296 15.92 -41.46 -20.09
N ARG A 297 15.37 -42.33 -20.92
CA ARG A 297 15.38 -43.78 -20.68
C ARG A 297 16.76 -44.33 -21.00
N ILE A 298 17.45 -44.87 -19.99
CA ILE A 298 18.80 -45.42 -20.12
C ILE A 298 18.72 -46.90 -20.56
N ARG A 299 17.89 -47.68 -19.86
CA ARG A 299 17.56 -49.09 -20.11
C ARG A 299 16.07 -49.31 -19.86
N GLU A 300 15.58 -50.54 -20.05
CA GLU A 300 14.17 -50.89 -19.86
C GLU A 300 13.65 -50.50 -18.48
N ASN A 301 14.45 -50.68 -17.43
CA ASN A 301 14.05 -50.40 -16.05
C ASN A 301 14.63 -49.09 -15.49
N TYR A 302 15.55 -48.42 -16.19
CA TYR A 302 16.24 -47.23 -15.67
C TYR A 302 15.87 -45.96 -16.42
N GLU A 303 15.38 -44.94 -15.69
CA GLU A 303 15.11 -43.59 -16.20
C GLU A 303 15.91 -42.55 -15.42
N LEU A 304 16.62 -41.69 -16.15
CA LEU A 304 17.24 -40.48 -15.60
C LEU A 304 16.30 -39.29 -15.80
N GLN A 305 15.97 -38.61 -14.71
CA GLN A 305 15.25 -37.35 -14.71
C GLN A 305 16.20 -36.22 -14.30
N ILE A 306 16.32 -35.20 -15.15
CA ILE A 306 16.98 -33.93 -14.85
C ILE A 306 15.89 -32.88 -14.74
N ARG A 307 15.91 -32.08 -13.68
CA ARG A 307 14.94 -31.01 -13.45
C ARG A 307 15.63 -29.72 -13.05
N GLY A 308 15.27 -28.64 -13.71
CA GLY A 308 15.57 -27.27 -13.30
C GLY A 308 14.29 -26.55 -12.89
N ASP A 309 14.25 -26.02 -11.68
CA ASP A 309 13.19 -25.13 -11.19
C ASP A 309 13.72 -23.72 -11.11
N PHE A 310 12.98 -22.78 -11.69
CA PHE A 310 13.29 -21.35 -11.77
C PHE A 310 12.16 -20.59 -11.11
N ILE A 311 12.36 -20.23 -9.84
CA ILE A 311 11.45 -19.39 -9.08
C ILE A 311 11.78 -17.94 -9.40
N ASP A 312 10.77 -17.16 -9.80
CA ASP A 312 10.94 -15.81 -10.35
C ASP A 312 11.97 -15.75 -11.49
N MET A 313 11.70 -16.51 -12.56
CA MET A 313 12.59 -16.67 -13.71
C MET A 313 13.05 -15.33 -14.31
N LEU A 314 12.17 -14.32 -14.28
CA LEU A 314 12.41 -12.99 -14.84
C LEU A 314 13.04 -12.01 -13.84
N ASN A 315 13.30 -12.45 -12.60
CA ASN A 315 13.87 -11.63 -11.53
C ASN A 315 13.07 -10.32 -11.37
N SER A 316 11.74 -10.45 -11.31
CA SER A 316 10.80 -9.33 -11.32
C SER A 316 10.62 -8.79 -9.90
N PRO A 317 11.03 -7.54 -9.62
CA PRO A 317 10.92 -6.96 -8.29
C PRO A 317 9.45 -6.85 -7.86
N GLN A 318 9.18 -7.20 -6.62
CA GLN A 318 7.89 -7.01 -5.97
C GLN A 318 7.96 -5.73 -5.15
N PHE A 319 7.58 -4.61 -5.75
CA PHE A 319 7.66 -3.30 -5.10
C PHE A 319 6.61 -3.16 -3.99
N ASP A 320 7.03 -2.56 -2.87
CA ASP A 320 6.10 -2.07 -1.87
C ASP A 320 5.41 -0.78 -2.35
N ASN A 321 4.39 -0.35 -1.60
CA ASN A 321 3.73 0.92 -1.86
C ASN A 321 4.69 2.10 -1.63
N PRO A 322 4.54 3.19 -2.39
CA PRO A 322 5.33 4.40 -2.18
C PRO A 322 4.96 5.07 -0.85
N ASP A 323 5.85 5.93 -0.37
CA ASP A 323 5.49 6.93 0.64
C ASP A 323 4.42 7.88 0.07
N THR A 324 3.31 8.03 0.78
CA THR A 324 2.15 8.82 0.36
C THR A 324 1.88 10.01 1.28
N ASP A 325 2.70 10.21 2.31
CA ASP A 325 2.57 11.38 3.19
C ASP A 325 3.04 12.62 2.43
N ILE A 326 2.11 13.55 2.18
CA ILE A 326 2.40 14.76 1.43
C ILE A 326 3.43 15.66 2.11
N ASN A 327 3.72 15.48 3.41
CA ASN A 327 4.73 16.24 4.15
C ASN A 327 6.07 15.52 4.29
N SER A 328 6.16 14.23 3.91
CA SER A 328 7.38 13.44 4.04
C SER A 328 8.44 13.84 3.03
N THR A 329 9.71 13.89 3.43
CA THR A 329 10.83 14.11 2.49
C THR A 329 11.02 12.99 1.47
N SER A 330 10.42 11.81 1.72
CA SER A 330 10.47 10.65 0.84
C SER A 330 9.21 10.47 -0.02
N PHE A 331 8.34 11.49 -0.09
CA PHE A 331 7.08 11.43 -0.83
C PHE A 331 7.24 10.85 -2.24
N GLY A 332 6.40 9.88 -2.57
CA GLY A 332 6.36 9.21 -3.86
C GLY A 332 7.50 8.24 -4.11
N ARG A 333 8.44 8.04 -3.17
CA ARG A 333 9.53 7.07 -3.30
C ARG A 333 9.09 5.69 -2.82
N ILE A 334 9.57 4.66 -3.50
CA ILE A 334 9.46 3.25 -3.07
C ILE A 334 10.81 2.86 -2.48
N THR A 335 10.83 2.55 -1.18
CA THR A 335 12.07 2.29 -0.41
C THR A 335 12.32 0.80 -0.15
N ALA A 336 11.35 -0.05 -0.45
CA ALA A 336 11.44 -1.50 -0.25
C ALA A 336 10.86 -2.27 -1.44
N SER A 337 11.45 -3.44 -1.68
CA SER A 337 10.95 -4.42 -2.64
C SER A 337 11.39 -5.82 -2.22
N GLY A 338 10.55 -6.81 -2.50
CA GLY A 338 10.88 -8.22 -2.39
C GLY A 338 11.06 -8.90 -3.74
N GLY A 339 11.07 -10.23 -3.71
CA GLY A 339 11.32 -11.08 -4.87
C GLY A 339 12.80 -11.37 -5.02
N GLU A 340 13.11 -12.66 -5.16
CA GLU A 340 14.45 -13.13 -5.46
C GLU A 340 14.33 -14.27 -6.46
N ARG A 341 15.25 -14.31 -7.42
CA ARG A 341 15.34 -15.42 -8.36
C ARG A 341 16.10 -16.58 -7.72
N ILE A 342 15.44 -17.72 -7.64
CA ILE A 342 16.04 -18.97 -7.14
C ILE A 342 16.08 -19.99 -8.28
N ILE A 343 17.23 -20.64 -8.43
CA ILE A 343 17.43 -21.71 -9.41
C ILE A 343 17.83 -22.96 -8.65
N VAL A 344 17.06 -24.03 -8.82
CA VAL A 344 17.34 -25.33 -8.23
C VAL A 344 17.51 -26.36 -9.33
N LEU A 345 18.63 -27.07 -9.30
CA LEU A 345 18.91 -28.19 -10.19
C LEU A 345 18.83 -29.49 -9.40
N SER A 346 18.12 -30.46 -9.95
CA SER A 346 17.99 -31.79 -9.35
C SER A 346 18.13 -32.88 -10.40
N MET A 347 18.66 -34.01 -9.95
CA MET A 347 18.81 -35.22 -10.73
C MET A 347 18.24 -36.39 -9.94
N ARG A 348 17.45 -37.24 -10.60
CA ARG A 348 16.87 -38.45 -10.01
C ARG A 348 17.05 -39.61 -10.98
N ILE A 349 17.38 -40.78 -10.45
CA ILE A 349 17.36 -42.05 -11.18
C ILE A 349 16.20 -42.88 -10.64
N ASN A 350 15.30 -43.30 -11.52
CA ASN A 350 14.23 -44.25 -11.23
C ASN A 350 14.67 -45.63 -11.74
N PHE A 351 14.47 -46.69 -10.96
CA PHE A 351 14.88 -48.07 -11.25
C PHE A 351 13.78 -49.08 -10.95
#